data_AF-A0A5U6STQ5-F1
#
_entry.id   AF-A0A5U6STQ5-F1
#
_cell.length_a   1.000
_cell.length_b   1.000
_cell.length_c   1.000
_cell.angle_alpha   90.00
_cell.angle_beta   90.00
_cell.angle_gamma   90.00
#
_symmetry.space_group_name_H-M   'P 1'
#
loop_
_entity.id
_entity.type
_entity.pdbx_description
1 polymer ?
#
loop_
_entity_poly.entity_id
_entity_poly.type
_entity_poly.pdbx_seq_one_letter_code
_entity_poly.pdbx_strand_id
1 'polypeptide(L)'
;MTNRPPAPADMTEAFSRQDTGETKHSETPEHARWDGPLTHWIENHPVEVVQEWIVKYGLRHQLFEGEDARRLATDILTYLHHHDEALRWSVFYQLDGAGIGDILGSVGLSVFWSGGSLTPEGQPPVYPPAGAATKILLSAGKQLVVLCAPGNDLSEGVRRFLGERPD
;
A
#
# COMPACT_ATOMS: atom_id res chain seq x y z
N MET A 1 -31.58 27.27 -37.87
CA MET A 1 -30.26 27.71 -38.37
C MET A 1 -29.21 27.08 -37.47
N THR A 2 -28.40 26.21 -38.05
CA THR A 2 -27.45 25.29 -37.41
C THR A 2 -26.14 25.99 -37.07
N ASN A 3 -25.72 25.99 -35.81
CA ASN A 3 -24.36 26.38 -35.41
C ASN A 3 -23.47 25.13 -35.38
N ARG A 4 -22.55 25.04 -36.33
CA ARG A 4 -21.47 24.05 -36.41
C ARG A 4 -20.19 24.68 -35.82
N PRO A 5 -19.42 24.00 -34.96
CA PRO A 5 -18.13 24.51 -34.52
C PRO A 5 -17.05 24.39 -35.63
N PRO A 6 -16.04 25.28 -35.66
CA PRO A 6 -14.97 25.25 -36.66
C PRO A 6 -13.96 24.12 -36.41
N ALA A 7 -13.32 23.67 -37.50
CA ALA A 7 -12.39 22.54 -37.56
C ALA A 7 -10.96 22.90 -37.05
N PRO A 8 -10.15 21.91 -36.64
CA PRO A 8 -8.86 22.15 -36.00
C PRO A 8 -7.73 22.24 -37.03
N ALA A 9 -7.24 23.44 -37.27
CA ALA A 9 -5.94 23.68 -37.87
C ALA A 9 -5.32 24.86 -37.14
N ASP A 10 -4.45 24.59 -36.17
CA ASP A 10 -3.40 25.48 -35.62
C ASP A 10 -2.79 24.96 -34.29
N MET A 11 -2.67 23.64 -34.10
CA MET A 11 -1.91 23.09 -32.95
C MET A 11 -0.48 22.69 -33.29
N THR A 12 0.02 23.05 -34.49
CA THR A 12 1.38 22.70 -34.91
C THR A 12 2.41 23.81 -34.60
N GLU A 13 1.98 25.00 -34.16
CA GLU A 13 2.91 26.10 -33.80
C GLU A 13 3.34 26.12 -32.32
N ALA A 14 2.84 25.21 -31.47
CA ALA A 14 3.27 25.14 -30.07
C ALA A 14 4.64 24.46 -29.86
N PHE A 15 5.23 23.87 -30.92
CA PHE A 15 6.49 23.12 -30.85
C PHE A 15 7.61 23.82 -31.64
N SER A 16 7.90 25.09 -31.37
CA SER A 16 9.14 25.73 -31.84
C SER A 16 9.47 27.01 -31.09
N ARG A 17 9.85 26.90 -29.81
CA ARG A 17 10.80 27.84 -29.17
C ARG A 17 11.66 27.07 -28.16
N GLN A 18 12.82 26.60 -28.63
CA GLN A 18 13.98 26.44 -27.76
C GLN A 18 14.45 27.85 -27.42
N ASP A 19 14.40 28.22 -26.14
CA ASP A 19 15.14 29.35 -25.62
C ASP A 19 16.19 28.83 -24.65
N THR A 20 17.43 29.09 -25.01
CA THR A 20 18.66 28.85 -24.27
C THR A 20 18.70 29.80 -23.08
N GLY A 21 18.35 29.28 -21.91
CA GLY A 21 18.66 29.92 -20.64
C GLY A 21 19.08 28.84 -19.68
N GLU A 22 20.31 28.94 -19.16
CA GLU A 22 20.78 28.17 -18.02
C GLU A 22 19.84 28.43 -16.83
N THR A 23 18.77 27.66 -16.76
CA THR A 23 18.02 27.47 -15.52
C THR A 23 18.96 26.68 -14.63
N LYS A 24 19.65 27.41 -13.73
CA LYS A 24 20.07 26.88 -12.44
C LYS A 24 19.03 25.84 -12.05
N HIS A 25 19.45 24.58 -11.94
CA HIS A 25 18.65 23.56 -11.30
C HIS A 25 18.25 24.12 -9.95
N SER A 26 17.05 24.68 -9.88
CA SER A 26 16.32 24.86 -8.65
C SER A 26 16.22 23.45 -8.14
N GLU A 27 17.11 23.12 -7.21
CA GLU A 27 17.00 21.96 -6.35
C GLU A 27 15.53 21.89 -5.98
N THR A 28 14.83 20.92 -6.55
CA THR A 28 13.54 20.50 -6.03
C THR A 28 13.81 20.33 -4.55
N PRO A 29 13.12 21.07 -3.65
CA PRO A 29 13.41 20.98 -2.25
C PRO A 29 13.44 19.51 -1.90
N GLU A 30 14.55 19.06 -1.31
CA GLU A 30 14.63 17.75 -0.67
C GLU A 30 13.59 17.75 0.46
N HIS A 31 12.31 17.56 0.10
CA HIS A 31 11.48 16.67 0.87
C HIS A 31 12.23 15.34 0.80
N ALA A 32 13.15 15.15 1.75
CA ALA A 32 13.94 13.95 1.90
C ALA A 32 13.01 12.77 1.63
N ARG A 33 13.43 11.87 0.73
CA ARG A 33 12.63 10.77 0.18
C ARG A 33 12.18 9.86 1.33
N TRP A 34 11.11 10.28 2.02
CA TRP A 34 10.68 9.77 3.32
C TRP A 34 10.32 8.30 3.23
N ASP A 35 9.87 7.86 2.06
CA ASP A 35 9.51 6.48 1.79
C ASP A 35 10.74 5.58 1.60
N GLY A 36 11.95 6.10 1.44
CA GLY A 36 13.17 5.31 1.28
C GLY A 36 13.40 4.30 2.42
N PRO A 37 13.47 4.72 3.70
CA PRO A 37 13.59 3.81 4.83
C PRO A 37 12.42 2.82 4.97
N LEU A 38 11.19 3.27 4.68
CA LEU A 38 9.99 2.42 4.70
C LEU A 38 10.07 1.32 3.64
N THR A 39 10.36 1.69 2.39
CA THR A 39 10.52 0.78 1.27
C THR A 39 11.65 -0.20 1.54
N HIS A 40 12.80 0.30 1.99
CA HIS A 40 13.93 -0.56 2.34
C HIS A 40 13.56 -1.59 3.40
N TRP A 41 12.87 -1.18 4.47
CA TRP A 41 12.46 -2.13 5.50
C TRP A 41 11.48 -3.17 4.96
N ILE A 42 10.40 -2.75 4.28
CA ILE A 42 9.37 -3.67 3.75
C ILE A 42 9.95 -4.65 2.72
N GLU A 43 10.86 -4.21 1.86
CA GLU A 43 11.44 -5.07 0.81
C GLU A 43 12.50 -6.05 1.33
N ASN A 44 13.12 -5.78 2.48
CA ASN A 44 14.20 -6.60 3.03
C ASN A 44 13.76 -7.50 4.19
N HIS A 45 12.46 -7.57 4.49
CA HIS A 45 11.92 -8.46 5.53
C HIS A 45 10.96 -9.50 4.93
N PRO A 46 10.80 -10.67 5.57
CA PRO A 46 9.78 -11.63 5.17
C PRO A 46 8.40 -10.97 5.16
N VAL A 47 7.62 -11.27 4.13
CA VAL A 47 6.30 -10.63 3.91
C VAL A 47 5.37 -10.79 5.12
N GLU A 48 5.40 -11.95 5.78
CA GLU A 48 4.59 -12.25 6.96
C GLU A 48 5.01 -11.43 8.19
N VAL A 49 6.31 -11.14 8.35
CA VAL A 49 6.82 -10.26 9.42
C VAL A 49 6.27 -8.84 9.23
N VAL A 50 6.26 -8.35 8.00
CA VAL A 50 5.72 -7.03 7.68
C VAL A 50 4.20 -6.98 7.87
N GLN A 51 3.47 -8.02 7.42
CA GLN A 51 2.03 -8.16 7.63
C GLN A 51 1.67 -8.12 9.12
N GLU A 52 2.31 -8.98 9.90
CA GLU A 52 2.08 -9.07 11.35
C GLU A 52 2.39 -7.74 12.05
N TRP A 53 3.51 -7.10 11.69
CA TRP A 53 3.89 -5.82 12.25
C TRP A 53 2.86 -4.72 12.00
N ILE A 54 2.43 -4.54 10.75
CA ILE A 54 1.44 -3.53 10.38
C ILE A 54 0.15 -3.70 11.18
N VAL A 55 -0.33 -4.93 11.32
CA VAL A 55 -1.58 -5.23 12.06
C VAL A 55 -1.40 -4.99 13.56
N LYS A 56 -0.31 -5.48 14.16
CA LYS A 56 -0.03 -5.26 15.59
C LYS A 56 0.14 -3.79 15.92
N TYR A 57 0.82 -3.04 15.06
CA TYR A 57 1.00 -1.60 15.21
C TYR A 57 -0.35 -0.88 15.18
N GLY A 58 -1.19 -1.17 14.17
CA GLY A 58 -2.52 -0.57 14.07
C GLY A 58 -3.42 -0.89 15.26
N LEU A 59 -3.41 -2.13 15.76
CA LEU A 59 -4.15 -2.51 16.97
C LEU A 59 -3.65 -1.77 18.22
N ARG A 60 -2.33 -1.71 18.43
CA ARG A 60 -1.70 -1.02 19.57
C ARG A 60 -2.08 0.47 19.62
N HIS A 61 -2.05 1.12 18.46
CA HIS A 61 -2.33 2.54 18.31
C HIS A 61 -3.81 2.85 18.00
N GLN A 62 -4.70 1.86 18.13
CA GLN A 62 -6.14 2.00 17.95
C GLN A 62 -6.55 2.60 16.59
N LEU A 63 -5.80 2.26 15.53
CA LEU A 63 -6.03 2.76 14.18
C LEU A 63 -7.15 2.04 13.42
N PHE A 64 -7.65 0.94 13.97
CA PHE A 64 -8.70 0.12 13.37
C PHE A 64 -9.99 0.25 14.17
N GLU A 65 -10.95 0.98 13.61
CA GLU A 65 -12.25 1.25 14.24
C GLU A 65 -13.32 0.25 13.82
N GLY A 66 -14.23 -0.08 14.74
CA GLY A 66 -15.35 -0.98 14.47
C GLY A 66 -15.07 -2.46 14.80
N GLU A 67 -16.15 -3.24 14.87
CA GLU A 67 -16.07 -4.68 15.15
C GLU A 67 -15.47 -5.46 13.98
N ASP A 68 -15.90 -5.16 12.75
CA ASP A 68 -15.44 -5.84 11.54
C ASP A 68 -13.93 -5.65 11.30
N ALA A 69 -13.40 -4.44 11.50
CA ALA A 69 -11.96 -4.18 11.38
C ALA A 69 -11.14 -4.94 12.43
N ARG A 70 -11.62 -5.00 13.68
CA ARG A 70 -10.96 -5.75 14.76
C ARG A 70 -11.02 -7.26 14.52
N ARG A 71 -12.13 -7.76 13.98
CA ARG A 71 -12.27 -9.15 13.57
C ARG A 71 -11.28 -9.49 12.45
N LEU A 72 -11.25 -8.69 11.38
CA LEU A 72 -10.32 -8.89 10.27
C LEU A 72 -8.85 -8.86 10.74
N ALA A 73 -8.48 -7.91 11.60
CA ALA A 73 -7.14 -7.86 12.18
C ALA A 73 -6.80 -9.12 12.99
N THR A 74 -7.76 -9.64 13.77
CA THR A 74 -7.58 -10.86 14.57
C THR A 74 -7.44 -12.10 13.68
N ASP A 75 -8.27 -12.21 12.65
CA ASP A 75 -8.25 -13.32 11.70
C ASP A 75 -6.94 -13.35 10.89
N ILE A 76 -6.43 -12.18 10.48
CA ILE A 76 -5.11 -12.04 9.85
C ILE A 76 -4.01 -12.57 10.78
N LEU A 77 -3.95 -12.10 12.03
CA LEU A 77 -2.93 -12.55 12.98
C LEU A 77 -3.04 -14.07 13.27
N THR A 78 -4.26 -14.58 13.40
CA THR A 78 -4.53 -16.00 13.62
C THR A 78 -4.04 -16.83 12.44
N TYR A 79 -4.30 -16.39 11.21
CA TYR A 79 -3.77 -17.03 10.00
C TYR A 79 -2.24 -17.05 10.00
N LEU A 80 -1.58 -15.93 10.32
CA LEU A 80 -0.12 -15.84 10.31
C LEU A 80 0.56 -16.76 11.33
N HIS A 81 -0.16 -17.23 12.35
CA HIS A 81 0.38 -18.19 13.34
C HIS A 81 0.05 -19.65 13.03
N HIS A 82 -1.07 -19.92 12.34
CA HIS A 82 -1.58 -21.28 12.16
C HIS A 82 -1.61 -21.77 10.72
N HIS A 83 -1.53 -20.86 9.74
CA HIS A 83 -1.59 -21.12 8.31
C HIS A 83 -2.79 -21.98 7.88
N ASP A 84 -3.95 -21.78 8.50
CA ASP A 84 -5.19 -22.42 8.10
C ASP A 84 -5.70 -21.84 6.77
N GLU A 85 -5.76 -22.69 5.75
CA GLU A 85 -6.20 -22.33 4.41
C GLU A 85 -7.66 -21.83 4.38
N ALA A 86 -8.56 -22.43 5.16
CA ALA A 86 -9.94 -21.96 5.23
C ALA A 86 -10.03 -20.55 5.83
N LEU A 87 -9.17 -20.27 6.82
CA LEU A 87 -9.05 -18.93 7.40
C LEU A 87 -8.47 -17.93 6.41
N ARG A 88 -7.47 -18.32 5.59
CA ARG A 88 -6.92 -17.48 4.52
C ARG A 88 -8.00 -17.00 3.55
N TRP A 89 -8.88 -17.91 3.13
CA TRP A 89 -10.02 -17.58 2.27
C TRP A 89 -11.05 -16.72 2.99
N SER A 90 -11.34 -17.00 4.27
CA SER A 90 -12.22 -16.16 5.09
C SER A 90 -11.73 -14.72 5.18
N VAL A 91 -10.42 -14.50 5.40
CA VAL A 91 -9.79 -13.17 5.39
C VAL A 91 -10.03 -12.48 4.05
N PHE A 92 -9.85 -13.18 2.93
CA PHE A 92 -10.09 -12.62 1.60
C PHE A 92 -11.55 -12.22 1.37
N TYR A 93 -12.52 -13.03 1.80
CA TYR A 93 -13.93 -12.70 1.65
C TYR A 93 -14.38 -11.54 2.53
N GLN A 94 -13.74 -11.33 3.69
CA GLN A 94 -13.99 -10.15 4.53
C GLN A 94 -13.56 -8.84 3.87
N LEU A 95 -12.65 -8.88 2.87
CA LEU A 95 -12.18 -7.68 2.17
C LEU A 95 -13.26 -6.99 1.32
N ASP A 96 -14.28 -7.73 0.90
CA ASP A 96 -15.41 -7.20 0.12
C ASP A 96 -16.22 -6.18 0.94
N GLY A 97 -16.16 -6.25 2.28
CA GLY A 97 -16.75 -5.26 3.20
C GLY A 97 -15.81 -4.14 3.63
N ALA A 98 -14.51 -4.39 3.75
CA ALA A 98 -13.52 -3.42 4.25
C ALA A 98 -13.02 -2.44 3.18
N GLY A 99 -13.11 -2.82 1.89
CA GLY A 99 -12.53 -2.07 0.79
C GLY A 99 -11.01 -2.23 0.71
N ILE A 100 -10.51 -2.67 -0.45
CA ILE A 100 -9.08 -2.92 -0.71
C ILE A 100 -8.20 -1.67 -0.49
N GLY A 101 -8.80 -0.48 -0.46
CA GLY A 101 -8.11 0.80 -0.25
C GLY A 101 -7.73 1.14 1.20
N ASP A 102 -8.17 0.37 2.20
CA ASP A 102 -7.79 0.56 3.61
C ASP A 102 -6.53 -0.26 3.99
N ILE A 103 -5.88 0.10 5.10
CA ILE A 103 -4.66 -0.54 5.62
C ILE A 103 -4.91 -2.04 5.83
N LEU A 104 -5.98 -2.42 6.52
CA LEU A 104 -6.32 -3.84 6.74
C LEU A 104 -6.70 -4.54 5.44
N GLY A 105 -7.36 -3.84 4.53
CA GLY A 105 -7.66 -4.36 3.19
C GLY A 105 -6.40 -4.74 2.42
N SER A 106 -5.40 -3.85 2.42
CA SER A 106 -4.11 -4.06 1.78
C SER A 106 -3.31 -5.20 2.43
N VAL A 107 -3.32 -5.29 3.76
CA VAL A 107 -2.65 -6.41 4.46
C VAL A 107 -3.36 -7.73 4.20
N GLY A 108 -4.69 -7.79 4.29
CA GLY A 108 -5.45 -9.01 4.05
C GLY A 108 -5.29 -9.51 2.61
N LEU A 109 -5.22 -8.60 1.63
CA LEU A 109 -4.90 -8.98 0.25
C LEU A 109 -3.47 -9.50 0.13
N SER A 110 -2.52 -8.87 0.83
CA SER A 110 -1.14 -9.37 0.88
C SER A 110 -1.07 -10.79 1.45
N VAL A 111 -1.79 -11.06 2.53
CA VAL A 111 -1.88 -12.38 3.18
C VAL A 111 -2.44 -13.40 2.20
N PHE A 112 -3.53 -13.07 1.53
CA PHE A 112 -4.14 -13.94 0.54
C PHE A 112 -3.17 -14.27 -0.61
N TRP A 113 -2.44 -13.28 -1.11
CA TRP A 113 -1.48 -13.44 -2.21
C TRP A 113 -0.20 -14.19 -1.81
N SER A 114 0.33 -14.00 -0.60
CA SER A 114 1.54 -14.68 -0.17
C SER A 114 1.28 -16.10 0.35
N GLY A 115 0.07 -16.37 0.82
CA GLY A 115 -0.24 -17.59 1.57
C GLY A 115 -0.57 -18.84 0.74
N GLY A 116 -0.80 -18.71 -0.58
CA GLY A 116 -1.13 -19.89 -1.39
C GLY A 116 -1.72 -19.57 -2.76
N SER A 117 -2.47 -20.54 -3.30
CA SER A 117 -3.14 -20.41 -4.59
C SER A 117 -4.25 -19.35 -4.53
N LEU A 118 -4.43 -18.61 -5.62
CA LEU A 118 -5.54 -17.70 -5.87
C LEU A 118 -6.78 -18.41 -6.40
N THR A 119 -6.67 -19.71 -6.69
CA THR A 119 -7.80 -20.56 -7.08
C THR A 119 -8.19 -21.47 -5.92
N PRO A 120 -9.50 -21.74 -5.73
CA PRO A 120 -9.97 -22.68 -4.72
C PRO A 120 -9.45 -24.10 -4.94
N GLU A 121 -9.53 -24.90 -3.89
CA GLU A 121 -9.21 -26.33 -3.95
C GLU A 121 -9.99 -27.03 -5.06
N GLY A 122 -9.34 -28.00 -5.72
CA GLY A 122 -9.91 -28.75 -6.84
C GLY A 122 -9.79 -28.06 -8.21
N GLN A 123 -9.25 -26.83 -8.26
CA GLN A 123 -8.91 -26.15 -9.51
C GLN A 123 -7.38 -26.09 -9.72
N PRO A 124 -6.91 -25.90 -10.96
CA PRO A 124 -5.49 -25.67 -11.21
C PRO A 124 -4.99 -24.46 -10.41
N PRO A 125 -3.84 -24.58 -9.70
CA PRO A 125 -3.33 -23.50 -8.87
C PRO A 125 -2.90 -22.31 -9.71
N VAL A 126 -3.22 -21.10 -9.25
CA VAL A 126 -2.77 -19.84 -9.84
C VAL A 126 -2.09 -19.04 -8.76
N TYR A 127 -0.90 -18.52 -9.05
CA TYR A 127 -0.13 -17.74 -8.09
C TYR A 127 -0.02 -16.29 -8.55
N PRO A 128 0.02 -15.32 -7.61
CA PRO A 128 0.23 -13.93 -7.98
C PRO A 128 1.65 -13.72 -8.54
N PRO A 129 1.88 -12.63 -9.29
CA PRO A 129 3.22 -12.25 -9.71
C PRO A 129 4.17 -12.11 -8.52
N ALA A 130 5.44 -12.47 -8.73
CA ALA A 130 6.47 -12.33 -7.69
C ALA A 130 6.53 -10.89 -7.15
N GLY A 131 6.55 -10.78 -5.82
CA GLY A 131 6.58 -9.49 -5.10
C GLY A 131 5.27 -8.70 -5.08
N ALA A 132 4.16 -9.24 -5.62
CA ALA A 132 2.86 -8.56 -5.57
C ALA A 132 2.39 -8.28 -4.13
N ALA A 133 2.56 -9.25 -3.23
CA ALA A 133 2.26 -9.12 -1.81
C ALA A 133 3.09 -7.99 -1.16
N THR A 134 4.40 -7.97 -1.38
CA THR A 134 5.28 -6.89 -0.89
C THR A 134 4.85 -5.51 -1.41
N LYS A 135 4.47 -5.41 -2.69
CA LYS A 135 4.03 -4.14 -3.30
C LYS A 135 2.75 -3.60 -2.67
N ILE A 136 1.77 -4.44 -2.35
CA ILE A 136 0.56 -3.96 -1.69
C ILE A 136 0.82 -3.56 -0.22
N LEU A 137 1.76 -4.22 0.46
CA LEU A 137 2.19 -3.80 1.80
C LEU A 137 2.87 -2.44 1.82
N LEU A 138 3.58 -2.05 0.74
CA LEU A 138 4.11 -0.69 0.61
C LEU A 138 2.97 0.34 0.66
N SER A 139 1.81 0.07 0.07
CA SER A 139 0.64 0.94 0.14
C SER A 139 0.12 1.05 1.58
N ALA A 140 -0.05 -0.08 2.27
CA ALA A 140 -0.47 -0.11 3.68
C ALA A 140 0.49 0.66 4.59
N GLY A 141 1.80 0.44 4.42
CA GLY A 141 2.85 1.13 5.16
C GLY A 141 2.84 2.65 4.92
N LYS A 142 2.63 3.09 3.68
CA LYS A 142 2.53 4.51 3.35
C LYS A 142 1.30 5.17 3.99
N GLN A 143 0.16 4.49 3.99
CA GLN A 143 -1.05 4.96 4.68
C GLN A 143 -0.84 5.08 6.19
N LEU A 144 -0.21 4.07 6.82
CA LEU A 144 0.15 4.13 8.24
C LEU A 144 1.08 5.30 8.56
N VAL A 145 2.10 5.54 7.74
CA VAL A 145 3.01 6.68 7.93
C VAL A 145 2.25 7.99 7.91
N VAL A 146 1.29 8.17 7.00
CA VAL A 146 0.45 9.37 6.95
C VAL A 146 -0.36 9.54 8.23
N LEU A 147 -0.95 8.46 8.77
CA LEU A 147 -1.66 8.50 10.05
C LEU A 147 -0.75 8.82 11.25
N CYS A 148 0.53 8.45 11.15
CA CYS A 148 1.52 8.67 12.21
C CYS A 148 2.22 10.03 12.12
N ALA A 149 2.04 10.80 11.03
CA ALA A 149 2.79 12.01 10.73
C ALA A 149 2.21 13.25 11.42
N PRO A 150 2.77 13.72 12.56
CA PRO A 150 2.29 14.93 13.21
C PRO A 150 2.52 16.14 12.30
N GLY A 151 1.49 16.95 12.08
CA GLY A 151 1.60 18.14 11.23
C GLY A 151 2.02 17.84 9.78
N ASN A 152 1.75 16.62 9.28
CA ASN A 152 2.16 16.12 7.96
C ASN A 152 3.68 15.94 7.78
N ASP A 153 4.46 15.85 8.87
CA ASP A 153 5.86 15.44 8.79
C ASP A 153 5.97 13.92 8.56
N LEU A 154 6.06 13.54 7.28
CA LEU A 154 6.14 12.14 6.86
C LEU A 154 7.44 11.45 7.31
N SER A 155 8.53 12.21 7.50
CA SER A 155 9.79 11.65 8.01
C SER A 155 9.64 11.25 9.47
N GLU A 156 8.98 12.10 10.26
CA GLU A 156 8.60 11.80 11.64
C GLU A 156 7.59 10.64 11.71
N GLY A 157 6.63 10.57 10.79
CA GLY A 157 5.70 9.45 10.67
C GLY A 157 6.43 8.12 10.43
N VAL A 158 7.41 8.09 9.53
CA VAL A 158 8.28 6.93 9.29
C VAL A 158 9.09 6.59 10.54
N ARG A 159 9.66 7.58 11.20
CA ARG A 159 10.45 7.37 12.43
C ARG A 159 9.61 6.76 13.55
N ARG A 160 8.35 7.18 13.71
CA ARG A 160 7.42 6.60 14.70
C ARG A 160 7.04 5.17 14.33
N PHE A 161 6.58 4.97 13.10
CA PHE A 161 6.15 3.65 12.64
C PHE A 161 7.28 2.62 12.67
N LEU A 162 8.44 2.96 12.13
CA LEU A 162 9.58 2.05 12.09
C LEU A 162 10.37 2.02 13.41
N GLY A 163 10.21 3.00 14.30
CA GLY A 163 10.95 3.07 15.56
C GLY A 163 10.49 2.05 16.60
N GLU A 164 9.29 1.48 16.42
CA GLU A 164 8.72 0.48 17.34
C GLU A 164 8.77 -0.96 16.79
N ARG A 165 9.31 -1.13 15.57
CA ARG A 165 9.32 -2.41 14.85
C ARG A 165 10.18 -3.46 15.56
N PRO A 166 9.90 -4.76 15.38
CA PRO A 166 10.80 -5.81 15.84
C PRO A 166 12.15 -5.76 15.10
N ASP A 167 13.22 -6.12 15.80
CA ASP A 167 14.58 -6.25 15.25
C ASP A 167 14.70 -7.36 14.19
#